data_AF-A0A2E3S5Q2-F1
#
_entry.id   AF-A0A2E3S5Q2-F1
#
_cell.length_a   1.000
_cell.length_b   1.000
_cell.length_c   1.000
_cell.angle_alpha   90.00
_cell.angle_beta   90.00
_cell.angle_gamma   90.00
#
_symmetry.space_group_name_H-M   'P 1'
#
loop_
_entity.id
_entity.type
_entity.pdbx_description
1 polymer ?
#
loop_
_entity_poly.entity_id
_entity_poly.type
_entity_poly.pdbx_seq_one_letter_code
_entity_poly.pdbx_strand_id
1 'polypeptide(L)'
;MLPDVTLGEDEPAMAKVLLVVSILGAMALLILYGVLFPGSDIPALGDVVSLLSGLANSGIWIFLIGILVGFGMIFANVLGGALED
;
A
#
# COMPACT_ATOMS: atom_id res chain seq x y z
N MET A 1 17.13 -9.88 -34.17
CA MET A 1 16.04 -8.95 -33.86
C MET A 1 14.87 -9.78 -33.39
N LEU A 2 14.69 -9.96 -32.08
CA LEU A 2 13.45 -10.59 -31.58
C LEU A 2 12.32 -9.56 -31.76
N PRO A 3 11.14 -9.94 -32.26
CA PRO A 3 10.03 -9.02 -32.42
C PRO A 3 9.58 -8.50 -31.05
N ASP A 4 9.38 -7.18 -30.95
CA ASP A 4 8.86 -6.46 -29.79
C ASP A 4 7.40 -6.84 -29.53
N VAL A 5 7.17 -8.04 -29.02
CA VAL A 5 5.85 -8.53 -28.58
C VAL A 5 5.77 -8.63 -27.05
N THR A 6 6.78 -8.14 -26.34
CA THR A 6 6.83 -8.09 -24.87
C THR A 6 6.66 -6.68 -24.31
N LEU A 7 6.49 -5.66 -25.15
CA LEU A 7 6.05 -4.34 -24.68
C LEU A 7 4.53 -4.42 -24.54
N GLY A 8 4.07 -4.60 -23.30
CA GLY A 8 2.66 -4.53 -22.96
C GLY A 8 2.08 -3.23 -23.50
N GLU A 9 1.13 -3.35 -24.42
CA GLU A 9 0.39 -2.20 -24.90
C GLU A 9 -0.21 -1.46 -23.70
N ASP A 10 -0.06 -0.14 -23.72
CA ASP A 10 -0.53 0.78 -22.70
C ASP A 10 -1.94 0.39 -22.23
N GLU A 11 -2.15 0.32 -20.90
CA GLU A 11 -3.41 -0.14 -20.32
C GLU A 11 -4.60 0.58 -20.99
N PRO A 12 -5.60 -0.16 -21.50
CA PRO A 12 -6.65 0.42 -22.31
C PRO A 12 -7.32 1.56 -21.54
N ALA A 13 -7.47 2.73 -22.18
CA ALA A 13 -7.97 3.93 -21.53
C ALA A 13 -9.30 3.71 -20.80
N MET A 14 -10.13 2.80 -21.32
CA MET A 14 -11.38 2.40 -20.68
C MET A 14 -11.18 1.64 -19.36
N ALA A 15 -10.16 0.78 -19.23
CA ALA A 15 -9.86 0.12 -17.96
C ALA A 15 -9.46 1.15 -16.89
N LYS A 16 -8.66 2.15 -17.24
CA LYS A 16 -8.27 3.26 -16.34
C LYS A 16 -9.51 4.05 -15.88
N VAL A 17 -10.41 4.39 -16.81
CA VAL A 17 -11.66 5.10 -16.49
C VAL A 17 -12.57 4.27 -15.59
N LEU A 18 -12.74 2.97 -15.87
CA LEU A 18 -13.57 2.09 -15.06
C LEU A 18 -13.02 1.94 -13.64
N LEU A 19 -11.69 1.86 -13.49
CA LEU A 19 -11.00 1.81 -12.21
C LEU A 19 -11.24 3.11 -11.41
N VAL A 20 -11.09 4.28 -12.04
CA VAL A 20 -11.36 5.55 -11.37
C VAL A 20 -12.83 5.65 -10.90
N VAL A 21 -13.78 5.25 -11.76
CA VAL A 21 -15.21 5.27 -11.42
C VAL A 21 -15.52 4.28 -10.29
N SER A 22 -14.92 3.09 -10.28
CA SER A 22 -15.14 2.10 -9.23
C SER A 22 -14.58 2.56 -7.89
N ILE A 23 -13.40 3.22 -7.87
CA ILE A 23 -12.84 3.82 -6.66
C ILE A 23 -13.77 4.92 -6.13
N LEU A 24 -14.21 5.84 -6.98
CA LEU A 24 -15.10 6.93 -6.58
C LEU A 24 -16.45 6.40 -6.06
N GLY A 25 -17.01 5.40 -6.71
CA GLY A 25 -18.23 4.72 -6.26
C GLY A 25 -18.05 4.04 -4.91
N ALA A 26 -16.93 3.34 -4.71
CA ALA A 26 -16.60 2.73 -3.42
C ALA A 26 -16.44 3.79 -2.32
N MET A 27 -15.77 4.91 -2.60
CA MET A 27 -15.64 6.02 -1.64
C MET A 27 -16.99 6.62 -1.25
N ALA A 28 -17.88 6.86 -2.22
CA ALA A 28 -19.21 7.39 -1.94
C ALA A 28 -20.03 6.44 -1.04
N LEU A 29 -19.96 5.13 -1.30
CA LEU A 29 -20.61 4.12 -0.48
C LEU A 29 -20.01 4.04 0.94
N LEU A 30 -18.68 4.18 1.08
CA LEU A 30 -18.02 4.22 2.38
C LEU A 30 -18.42 5.44 3.20
N ILE A 31 -18.54 6.61 2.55
CA ILE A 31 -19.04 7.84 3.21
C ILE A 31 -20.49 7.64 3.65
N LEU A 32 -21.34 7.09 2.79
CA LEU A 32 -22.74 6.80 3.13
C LEU A 32 -22.84 5.82 4.31
N TYR A 33 -22.01 4.77 4.31
CA TYR A 33 -21.93 3.83 5.42
C TYR A 33 -21.58 4.53 6.74
N GLY A 34 -20.55 5.39 6.74
CA GLY A 34 -20.13 6.12 7.94
C GLY A 34 -21.20 7.05 8.51
N VAL A 35 -22.10 7.58 7.66
CA VAL A 35 -23.25 8.38 8.08
C VAL A 35 -24.39 7.51 8.62
N LEU A 36 -24.68 6.38 7.97
CA LEU A 36 -25.76 5.45 8.38
C LEU A 36 -25.44 4.69 9.67
N PHE A 37 -24.17 4.34 9.88
CA PHE A 37 -23.71 3.55 11.00
C PHE A 37 -22.60 4.31 11.77
N PRO A 38 -22.98 5.33 12.56
CA PRO A 38 -22.01 6.08 13.34
C PRO A 38 -21.44 5.21 14.47
N GLY A 39 -20.11 5.19 14.60
CA GLY A 39 -19.40 4.45 15.66
C GLY A 39 -19.12 2.98 15.37
N SER A 40 -19.55 2.45 14.21
CA SER A 40 -19.11 1.15 13.73
C SER A 40 -17.85 1.26 12.88
N ASP A 41 -17.01 0.23 12.92
CA ASP A 41 -15.79 0.17 12.11
C ASP A 41 -16.11 0.25 10.61
N ILE A 42 -15.27 0.98 9.88
CA ILE A 42 -15.45 1.11 8.42
C ILE A 42 -15.20 -0.26 7.77
N PRO A 43 -16.12 -0.78 6.95
CA PRO A 43 -15.98 -2.07 6.30
C PRO A 43 -14.71 -2.10 5.45
N ALA A 44 -14.02 -3.26 5.46
CA ALA A 44 -12.71 -3.50 4.88
C ALA A 44 -11.51 -2.77 5.52
N LEU A 45 -11.71 -1.67 6.26
CA LEU A 45 -10.64 -0.90 6.91
C LEU A 45 -10.51 -1.20 8.41
N GLY A 46 -11.60 -1.61 9.06
CA GLY A 46 -11.64 -1.92 10.50
C GLY A 46 -10.62 -2.96 10.93
N ASP A 47 -10.52 -4.07 10.20
CA ASP A 47 -9.59 -5.15 10.52
C ASP A 47 -8.13 -4.68 10.44
N VAL A 48 -7.79 -3.88 9.42
CA VAL A 48 -6.43 -3.34 9.25
C VAL A 48 -6.09 -2.39 10.39
N VAL A 49 -7.02 -1.51 10.76
CA VAL A 49 -6.84 -0.58 11.89
C VAL A 49 -6.71 -1.35 13.21
N SER A 50 -7.49 -2.41 13.41
CA SER A 50 -7.41 -3.28 14.59
C SER A 50 -6.08 -4.02 14.66
N LEU A 51 -5.56 -4.51 13.53
CA LEU A 51 -4.24 -5.16 13.47
C LEU A 51 -3.12 -4.17 13.75
N LEU A 52 -3.19 -2.95 13.20
CA LEU A 52 -2.23 -1.87 13.45
C LEU A 52 -2.25 -1.41 14.91
N SER A 53 -3.43 -1.28 15.51
CA SER A 53 -3.56 -0.91 16.93
C SER A 53 -3.01 -2.01 17.83
N GLY A 54 -3.31 -3.28 17.53
CA GLY A 54 -2.74 -4.44 18.20
C GLY A 54 -1.21 -4.48 18.09
N LEU A 55 -0.67 -4.20 16.91
CA LEU A 55 0.76 -4.14 16.64
C LEU A 55 1.46 -3.01 17.43
N ALA A 56 0.84 -1.83 17.46
CA ALA A 56 1.34 -0.67 18.20
C ALA A 56 1.35 -0.92 19.72
N ASN A 57 0.33 -1.59 20.26
CA ASN A 57 0.23 -1.90 21.68
C ASN A 57 1.06 -3.15 22.09
N SER A 58 1.40 -4.01 21.13
CA SER A 58 2.13 -5.25 21.35
C SER A 58 3.63 -5.08 21.64
N GLY A 59 4.21 -3.91 21.32
CA GLY A 59 5.66 -3.69 21.40
C GLY A 59 6.49 -4.36 20.31
N ILE A 60 5.89 -5.24 19.46
CA ILE A 60 6.58 -5.82 18.29
C ILE A 60 7.09 -4.72 17.33
N TRP A 61 6.39 -3.59 17.24
CA TRP A 61 6.73 -2.50 16.31
C TRP A 61 8.16 -1.98 16.52
N ILE A 62 8.72 -2.08 17.73
CA ILE A 62 10.12 -1.74 18.03
C ILE A 62 11.09 -2.63 17.25
N PHE A 63 10.79 -3.93 17.15
CA PHE A 63 11.59 -4.87 16.35
C PHE A 63 11.45 -4.59 14.85
N LEU A 64 10.26 -4.20 14.38
CA LEU A 64 10.05 -3.81 12.99
C LEU A 64 10.88 -2.58 12.60
N ILE A 65 10.95 -1.58 13.48
CA ILE A 65 11.83 -0.42 13.30
C ILE A 65 13.30 -0.85 13.29
N GLY A 66 13.71 -1.73 14.20
CA GLY A 66 15.08 -2.26 14.23
C GLY A 66 15.48 -2.97 12.93
N ILE A 67 14.58 -3.79 12.38
CA ILE A 67 14.79 -4.45 11.08
C ILE A 67 14.90 -3.41 9.96
N LEU A 68 14.03 -2.40 9.94
CA LEU A 68 14.02 -1.37 8.90
C LEU A 68 15.31 -0.53 8.90
N VAL A 69 15.77 -0.16 10.09
CA VAL A 69 17.06 0.55 10.27
C VAL A 69 18.23 -0.36 9.90
N GLY A 70 18.24 -1.60 10.36
CA GLY A 70 19.30 -2.57 10.03
C GLY A 70 19.40 -2.84 8.53
N PHE A 71 18.25 -3.05 7.88
CA PHE A 71 18.18 -3.20 6.43
C PHE A 71 18.63 -1.93 5.69
N GLY A 72 18.21 -0.75 6.17
CA GLY A 72 18.64 0.53 5.64
C GLY A 72 20.16 0.72 5.70
N MET A 73 20.81 0.29 6.79
CA MET A 73 22.27 0.34 6.92
C MET A 73 22.97 -0.60 5.94
N ILE A 74 22.44 -1.82 5.74
CA ILE A 74 22.98 -2.76 4.74
C ILE A 74 22.86 -2.15 3.34
N PHE A 75 21.68 -1.62 3.00
CA PHE A 75 21.45 -0.96 1.72
C PHE A 75 22.36 0.24 1.50
N ALA A 76 22.55 1.07 2.52
CA ALA A 76 23.44 2.23 2.45
C ALA A 76 24.90 1.83 2.21
N ASN A 77 25.39 0.75 2.82
CA ASN A 77 26.73 0.25 2.57
C ASN A 77 26.90 -0.29 1.15
N VAL A 78 25.93 -1.07 0.67
CA VAL A 78 25.96 -1.61 -0.70
C VAL A 78 25.93 -0.48 -1.73
N LEU A 79 25.06 0.52 -1.53
CA LEU A 79 24.94 1.66 -2.43
C LEU A 79 26.18 2.57 -2.35
N GLY A 80 26.71 2.79 -1.15
CA GLY A 80 27.95 3.56 -0.95
C GLY A 80 29.13 2.91 -1.67
N GLY A 81 29.32 1.60 -1.53
CA GLY A 81 30.36 0.86 -2.25
C GLY A 81 30.17 0.88 -3.77
N ALA A 82 28.93 0.80 -4.27
CA ALA A 82 28.64 0.87 -5.69
C ALA A 82 28.83 2.27 -6.31
N LEU A 83 28.88 3.32 -5.50
CA LEU A 83 29.14 4.70 -5.94
C LEU A 83 30.62 5.09 -5.84
N GLU A 84 31.43 4.30 -5.12
CA GLU A 84 32.88 4.49 -4.97
C GLU A 84 33.69 3.79 -6.08
N ASP A 85 33.08 2.85 -6.81
CA ASP A 85 33.59 2.22 -8.06
C ASP A 85 33.21 3.05 -9.31
#